data_AF-A0A089IPE5-F1
#
_entry.id   AF-A0A089IPE5-F1
#
_cell.length_a   1.000
_cell.length_b   1.000
_cell.length_c   1.000
_cell.angle_alpha   90.00
_cell.angle_beta   90.00
_cell.angle_gamma   90.00
#
_symmetry.space_group_name_H-M   'P 1'
#
loop_
_entity.id
_entity.type
_entity.pdbx_description
1 polymer ?
#
loop_
_entity_poly.entity_id
_entity_poly.type
_entity_poly.pdbx_seq_one_letter_code
_entity_poly.pdbx_strand_id
1 'polypeptide(L)' 'MKYKDTQNALRAGHRQFIFTASPGLPVDVLAWGPTWVRSKDAYNTYPISTNMKMFSDGGMYLYRKKP' A
#
# COMPACT_ATOMS: atom_id res chain seq x y z
N MET A 1 -7.16 -5.39 -2.75
CA MET A 1 -6.37 -6.24 -3.67
C MET A 1 -6.12 -7.56 -2.95
N LYS A 2 -6.04 -8.73 -3.61
CA LYS A 2 -5.72 -9.95 -2.83
C LYS A 2 -4.29 -9.84 -2.28
N TYR A 3 -4.06 -10.37 -1.08
CA TYR A 3 -2.74 -10.41 -0.44
C TYR A 3 -1.58 -10.79 -1.38
N LYS A 4 -1.78 -11.81 -2.22
CA LYS A 4 -0.76 -12.28 -3.18
C LYS A 4 -0.43 -11.23 -4.25
N ASP A 5 -1.42 -10.49 -4.72
CA ASP A 5 -1.25 -9.48 -5.76
C ASP A 5 -0.49 -8.27 -5.21
N THR A 6 -0.78 -7.87 -3.96
CA THR A 6 -0.04 -6.82 -3.26
C THR A 6 1.43 -7.19 -3.12
N GLN A 7 1.72 -8.42 -2.68
CA GLN A 7 3.11 -8.90 -2.59
C GLN A 7 3.79 -8.90 -3.96
N ASN A 8 3.10 -9.33 -5.02
CA ASN A 8 3.65 -9.34 -6.37
C ASN A 8 3.92 -7.92 -6.87
N ALA A 9 3.03 -6.98 -6.61
CA ALA A 9 3.21 -5.57 -6.96
C ALA A 9 4.43 -4.97 -6.24
N LEU A 10 4.57 -5.24 -4.94
CA LEU A 10 5.71 -4.80 -4.14
C LEU A 10 7.03 -5.42 -4.61
N ARG A 11 7.02 -6.72 -5.00
CA ARG A 11 8.17 -7.40 -5.63
C ARG A 11 8.54 -6.79 -6.98
N ALA A 12 7.55 -6.37 -7.76
CA ALA A 12 7.73 -5.67 -9.03
C ALA A 12 8.20 -4.21 -8.86
N GLY A 13 8.38 -3.73 -7.62
CA GLY A 13 8.86 -2.39 -7.31
C GLY A 13 7.77 -1.33 -7.19
N HIS A 14 6.50 -1.70 -7.26
CA HIS A 14 5.40 -0.75 -7.05
C HIS A 14 5.31 -0.34 -5.59
N ARG A 15 5.40 0.96 -5.32
CA ARG A 15 5.38 1.50 -3.96
C ARG A 15 4.19 2.42 -3.66
N GLN A 16 3.38 2.78 -4.64
CA GLN A 16 2.24 3.67 -4.42
C GLN A 16 0.92 2.92 -4.62
N PHE A 17 0.06 2.98 -3.61
CA PHE A 17 -1.23 2.29 -3.58
C PHE A 17 -2.33 3.26 -3.19
N ILE A 18 -3.51 3.18 -3.80
CA ILE A 18 -4.66 4.00 -3.40
C ILE A 18 -5.49 3.19 -2.41
N PHE A 19 -5.86 3.83 -1.31
CA PHE A 19 -6.74 3.26 -0.30
C PHE A 19 -8.14 3.82 -0.48
N THR A 20 -9.11 2.98 -0.85
CA THR A 20 -10.54 3.35 -0.90
C THR A 20 -11.15 3.61 0.47
N ALA A 21 -10.54 3.10 1.54
CA ALA A 21 -10.95 3.40 2.91
C ALA A 21 -10.49 4.80 3.38
N SER A 22 -9.52 5.38 2.67
CA SER A 22 -9.14 6.79 2.77
C SER A 22 -9.78 7.53 1.59
N PRO A 23 -9.82 8.88 1.53
CA PRO A 23 -10.43 9.67 0.45
C PRO A 23 -9.83 9.53 -0.96
N GLY A 24 -9.39 8.34 -1.37
CA GLY A 24 -8.78 8.06 -2.67
C GLY A 24 -7.38 8.62 -2.82
N LEU A 25 -6.74 9.05 -1.74
CA LEU A 25 -5.36 9.54 -1.78
C LEU A 25 -4.35 8.37 -1.81
N PRO A 26 -3.20 8.57 -2.46
CA PRO A 26 -2.15 7.58 -2.51
C PRO A 26 -1.47 7.40 -1.15
N VAL A 27 -1.05 6.18 -0.93
CA VAL A 27 -0.26 5.70 0.20
C VAL A 27 1.06 5.19 -0.34
N ASP A 28 2.15 5.73 0.20
CA ASP A 28 3.50 5.39 -0.20
C ASP A 28 4.08 4.32 0.72
N VAL A 29 4.49 3.20 0.13
CA VAL A 29 5.15 2.09 0.83
C VAL A 29 6.65 2.37 0.90
N LEU A 30 7.10 2.64 2.11
CA LEU A 30 8.49 2.95 2.41
C LEU A 30 9.32 1.66 2.47
N ALA A 31 8.82 0.64 3.16
CA ALA A 31 9.47 -0.65 3.31
C ALA A 31 8.44 -1.76 3.51
N TRP A 32 8.81 -3.00 3.19
CA TRP A 32 7.92 -4.14 3.34
C TRP A 32 8.70 -5.43 3.51
N GLY A 33 8.04 -6.42 4.13
CA GLY A 33 8.50 -7.78 4.22
C GLY A 33 7.35 -8.75 3.91
N PRO A 34 7.56 -10.07 4.06
CA PRO A 34 6.54 -11.06 3.70
C PRO A 34 5.20 -10.85 4.43
N THR A 35 5.25 -10.46 5.71
CA THR A 35 4.06 -10.37 6.59
C THR A 35 3.75 -8.95 7.07
N TRP A 36 4.61 -7.98 6.79
CA TRP A 36 4.48 -6.60 7.28
C TRP A 36 4.73 -5.58 6.17
N VAL A 37 4.19 -4.39 6.34
CA VAL A 37 4.40 -3.26 5.44
C VAL A 37 4.42 -1.98 6.24
N ARG A 38 5.37 -1.10 5.90
CA ARG A 38 5.49 0.25 6.44
C ARG A 38 5.16 1.24 5.34
N SER A 39 4.18 2.09 5.62
CA SER A 39 3.65 3.04 4.65
C SER A 39 3.38 4.39 5.28
N LYS A 40 3.22 5.41 4.45
CA LYS A 40 2.82 6.76 4.86
C LYS A 40 1.71 7.22 3.92
N ASP A 41 0.69 7.85 4.48
CA ASP A 41 -0.38 8.49 3.73
C ASP A 41 -0.42 9.99 4.03
N ALA A 42 -1.30 10.71 3.33
CA ALA A 42 -1.41 12.16 3.45
C ALA A 42 -2.03 12.64 4.77
N TYR A 43 -2.72 11.77 5.52
CA TYR A 43 -3.42 12.12 6.76
C TYR A 43 -2.59 11.80 8.01
N ASN A 44 -1.62 10.91 7.88
CA ASN A 44 -0.76 10.48 8.95
C ASN A 44 0.59 11.21 8.92
N THR A 45 0.85 11.99 9.97
CA THR A 45 2.12 12.70 10.16
C THR A 45 3.32 11.74 10.19
N TYR A 46 3.11 10.53 10.72
CA TYR A 46 4.14 9.52 10.88
C TYR A 46 3.86 8.26 10.07
N PRO A 47 4.91 7.56 9.58
CA PRO A 47 4.73 6.28 8.91
C PRO A 47 4.12 5.22 9.83
N ILE A 48 3.18 4.46 9.30
CA ILE A 48 2.49 3.36 9.99
C ILE A 48 3.04 2.02 9.49
N SER A 49 3.29 1.11 10.41
CA SER A 49 3.58 -0.30 10.12
C SER A 49 2.34 -1.15 10.41
N THR A 50 1.97 -2.01 9.48
CA THR A 50 0.81 -2.90 9.64
C THR A 50 1.06 -4.28 9.04
N ASN A 51 0.14 -5.21 9.28
CA ASN A 51 0.15 -6.52 8.67
C ASN A 51 -0.16 -6.41 7.16
N MET A 52 0.60 -7.15 6.34
CA MET A 52 0.45 -7.14 4.89
C MET A 52 -0.95 -7.54 4.41
N LYS A 53 -1.64 -8.44 5.13
CA LYS A 53 -3.03 -8.81 4.83
C LYS A 53 -3.97 -7.63 5.05
N MET A 54 -3.88 -6.95 6.20
CA MET A 54 -4.68 -5.75 6.48
C MET A 54 -4.42 -4.64 5.46
N PHE A 55 -3.16 -4.42 5.09
CA PHE A 55 -2.80 -3.45 4.06
C PHE A 55 -3.42 -3.80 2.70
N SER A 56 -3.43 -5.08 2.34
CA SER A 56 -4.02 -5.57 1.07
C SER A 56 -5.54 -5.48 1.05
N ASP A 57 -6.17 -5.78 2.19
CA ASP A 57 -7.63 -5.79 2.36
C ASP A 57 -8.18 -4.36 2.48
N GLY A 58 -7.46 -3.44 3.12
CA GLY A 58 -7.82 -2.01 3.25
C GLY A 58 -7.43 -1.12 2.07
N GLY A 59 -6.51 -1.56 1.22
CA GLY A 59 -6.03 -0.85 0.03
C GLY A 59 -6.65 -1.38 -1.26
N MET A 60 -7.81 -0.87 -1.66
CA MET A 60 -8.36 -1.17 -3.00
C MET A 60 -8.20 0.02 -3.96
N TYR A 61 -7.43 -0.25 -5.02
CA TYR A 61 -7.30 0.35 -6.37
C TYR A 61 -6.99 1.83 -6.57
N LEU A 62 -5.78 2.09 -7.10
CA LEU A 62 -5.52 2.39 -8.51
C LEU A 62 -4.00 2.54 -8.70
N TYR A 63 -3.45 1.70 -9.57
CA TYR A 63 -2.09 1.88 -10.06
C TYR A 63 -2.09 3.13 -10.92
N ARG A 64 -1.54 4.25 -10.40
CA ARG A 64 -1.18 5.35 -11.29
C ARG A 64 0.10 4.91 -12.00
N LYS A 65 -0.06 4.23 -13.13
CA LYS A 65 1.01 4.12 -14.13
C LYS A 65 1.42 5.56 -14.40
N LYS A 66 2.61 5.96 -13.92
CA LYS A 66 3.19 7.24 -14.33
C LYS A 66 3.23 7.23 -15.86
N PRO A 67 2.83 8.31 -16.55
CA PRO A 67 2.95 8.42 -18.00
C PRO A 67 4.40 8.20 -18.44
#